data_AF-A0A969NDJ0-F1
#
_entry.id   AF-A0A969NDJ0-F1
#
_cell.length_a   1.000
_cell.length_b   1.000
_cell.length_c   1.000
_cell.angle_alpha   90.00
_cell.angle_beta   90.00
_cell.angle_gamma   90.00
#
_symmetry.space_group_name_H-M   'P 1'
#
loop_
_entity.id
_entity.type
_entity.pdbx_description
1 polymer ?
#
loop_
_entity_poly.entity_id
_entity_poly.type
_entity_poly.pdbx_seq_one_letter_code
_entity_poly.pdbx_strand_id
1 'polypeptide(L)'
;MVCRSWKFLNQNGYWIPVDSRIDDLSTYYNLNSLKTSLKPYTKVITHSLIVTDACESGPSFYMSMRSLPTDRDCNNSKSTRFKSSQVFTSSGEDLADGDSQFTNSFANSLIFNSKSCIPIEQIVNKVSGELLKTSNNRPKFGKISGFGDENGSLSL
;
A
#
# COMPACT_ATOMS: atom_id res chain seq x y z
N MET A 1 -6.38 3.57 13.72
CA MET A 1 -7.20 3.97 12.55
C MET A 1 -8.29 2.93 12.44
N VAL A 2 -9.56 3.29 12.65
CA VAL A 2 -10.65 2.30 12.68
C VAL A 2 -11.17 2.13 11.25
N CYS A 3 -11.16 0.89 10.80
CA CYS A 3 -11.65 0.53 9.48
C CYS A 3 -13.17 0.34 9.52
N ARG A 4 -13.93 1.29 8.97
CA ARG A 4 -15.38 1.13 8.75
C ARG A 4 -15.65 1.18 7.25
N SER A 5 -15.87 0.02 6.65
CA SER A 5 -16.24 -0.09 5.24
C SER A 5 -17.69 0.35 5.06
N TRP A 6 -17.91 1.61 4.71
CA TRP A 6 -19.17 2.04 4.09
C TRP A 6 -19.12 1.66 2.61
N LYS A 7 -19.27 0.36 2.35
CA LYS A 7 -19.71 -0.11 1.01
C LYS A 7 -20.91 0.75 0.63
N PHE A 8 -20.89 1.36 -0.55
CA PHE A 8 -22.00 2.06 -1.26
C PHE A 8 -21.84 3.55 -1.61
N LEU A 9 -20.76 4.26 -1.27
CA LEU A 9 -20.61 5.67 -1.72
C LEU A 9 -19.33 5.91 -2.52
N ASN A 10 -19.47 5.73 -3.84
CA ASN A 10 -18.57 6.18 -4.91
C ASN A 10 -17.29 5.36 -5.14
N GLN A 11 -16.84 5.36 -6.40
CA GLN A 11 -15.58 4.75 -6.86
C GLN A 11 -14.32 5.41 -6.25
N ASN A 12 -14.49 6.43 -5.42
CA ASN A 12 -13.43 7.19 -4.77
C ASN A 12 -13.18 6.59 -3.38
N GLY A 13 -11.96 6.15 -3.09
CA GLY A 13 -11.59 5.73 -1.74
C GLY A 13 -11.40 6.92 -0.80
N TYR A 14 -11.64 6.71 0.49
CA TYR A 14 -11.47 7.71 1.54
C TYR A 14 -10.68 7.15 2.73
N TRP A 15 -9.92 8.03 3.39
CA TRP A 15 -9.45 7.79 4.75
C TRP A 15 -10.32 8.57 5.72
N ILE A 16 -10.58 7.98 6.89
CA ILE A 16 -11.44 8.55 7.92
C ILE A 16 -10.54 9.06 9.07
N PRO A 17 -10.30 10.37 9.17
CA PRO A 17 -9.68 10.99 10.35
C PRO A 17 -10.41 10.65 11.65
N VAL A 18 -9.70 10.67 12.78
CA VAL A 18 -10.25 10.33 14.11
C VAL A 18 -11.35 11.28 14.58
N ASP A 19 -11.36 12.50 14.06
CA ASP A 19 -12.31 13.58 14.32
C ASP A 19 -13.43 13.66 13.26
N SER A 20 -13.51 12.67 12.36
CA SER A 20 -14.56 12.61 11.33
C SER A 20 -15.93 12.36 11.94
N ARG A 21 -16.95 12.90 11.28
CA ARG A 21 -18.35 12.68 11.66
C ARG A 21 -19.00 11.74 10.67
N ILE A 22 -19.74 10.76 11.20
CA ILE A 22 -20.35 9.68 10.40
C ILE A 22 -21.38 10.24 9.40
N ASP A 23 -22.03 11.34 9.75
CA ASP A 23 -23.05 12.04 8.98
C ASP A 23 -22.48 13.09 8.02
N ASP A 24 -21.17 13.35 8.03
CA ASP A 24 -20.53 14.39 7.24
C ASP A 24 -19.34 13.86 6.41
N LEU A 25 -19.62 13.49 5.16
CA LEU A 25 -18.62 13.04 4.20
C LEU A 25 -17.55 14.10 3.89
N SER A 26 -17.79 15.39 4.16
CA SER A 26 -16.78 16.44 3.95
C SER A 26 -15.62 16.34 4.95
N THR A 27 -15.84 15.67 6.08
CA THR A 27 -14.80 15.38 7.07
C THR A 27 -13.90 14.22 6.65
N TYR A 28 -14.27 13.47 5.59
CA TYR A 28 -13.49 12.33 5.11
C TYR A 28 -12.40 12.80 4.14
N TYR A 29 -11.23 12.21 4.26
CA TYR A 29 -10.10 12.56 3.42
C TYR A 29 -10.13 11.79 2.09
N ASN A 30 -10.41 12.51 1.01
CA ASN A 30 -10.51 11.94 -0.34
C ASN A 30 -9.13 11.52 -0.89
N LEU A 31 -8.97 10.26 -1.27
CA LEU A 31 -7.70 9.73 -1.82
C LEU A 31 -7.30 10.34 -3.16
N ASN A 32 -8.23 10.91 -3.94
CA ASN A 32 -7.89 11.68 -5.15
C ASN A 32 -7.18 12.99 -4.81
N SER A 33 -7.52 13.60 -3.67
CA SER A 33 -6.80 14.79 -3.18
C SER A 33 -5.39 14.42 -2.76
N LEU A 34 -5.22 13.31 -2.04
CA LEU A 34 -3.90 12.76 -1.72
C LEU A 34 -3.05 12.55 -2.99
N LYS A 35 -3.62 11.86 -3.97
CA LYS A 35 -2.97 11.61 -5.27
C LYS A 35 -2.54 12.90 -5.96
N THR A 36 -3.39 13.93 -5.92
CA THR A 36 -3.08 15.24 -6.50
C THR A 36 -1.96 15.94 -5.74
N SER A 37 -1.99 15.90 -4.40
CA SER A 37 -0.96 16.47 -3.53
C SER A 37 0.39 15.75 -3.66
N LEU A 38 0.38 14.44 -3.94
CA LEU A 38 1.59 13.65 -4.15
C LEU A 38 2.19 13.82 -5.57
N LYS A 39 1.39 14.26 -6.55
CA LYS A 39 1.82 14.40 -7.96
C LYS A 39 3.08 15.27 -8.16
N PRO A 40 3.25 16.45 -7.52
CA PRO A 40 4.48 17.24 -7.65
C PRO A 40 5.72 16.49 -7.18
N TYR A 41 5.60 15.70 -6.11
CA TYR A 41 6.71 14.95 -5.52
C TYR A 41 7.24 13.84 -6.43
N THR A 42 6.42 13.29 -7.32
CA THR A 42 6.84 12.30 -8.34
C THR A 42 7.96 12.79 -9.27
N LYS A 43 8.14 14.12 -9.37
CA LYS A 43 9.22 14.71 -10.16
C LYS A 43 10.56 14.64 -9.45
N VAL A 44 10.55 14.74 -8.12
CA VAL A 44 11.76 14.86 -7.26
C VAL A 44 12.14 13.52 -6.62
N ILE A 45 11.14 12.71 -6.24
CA ILE A 45 11.35 11.44 -5.56
C ILE A 45 11.44 10.31 -6.58
N THR A 46 12.49 9.49 -6.47
CA THR A 46 12.70 8.31 -7.34
C THR A 46 11.79 7.15 -6.95
N HIS A 47 11.64 6.88 -5.66
CA HIS A 47 10.85 5.78 -5.15
C HIS A 47 9.81 6.27 -4.14
N SER A 48 8.55 6.00 -4.43
CA SER A 48 7.44 6.26 -3.51
C SER A 48 6.73 4.95 -3.22
N LEU A 49 6.67 4.58 -1.95
CA LEU A 49 5.90 3.44 -1.46
C LEU A 49 4.85 3.95 -0.47
N ILE A 50 3.60 3.64 -0.74
CA ILE A 50 2.49 3.90 0.19
C ILE A 50 2.09 2.58 0.81
N VAL A 51 2.26 2.45 2.12
CA VAL A 51 1.77 1.29 2.89
C VAL A 51 0.55 1.75 3.66
N THR A 52 -0.61 1.12 3.45
CA THR A 52 -1.86 1.52 4.09
C THR A 52 -2.61 0.31 4.63
N ASP A 53 -3.07 0.44 5.86
CA ASP A 53 -3.88 -0.58 6.51
C ASP A 53 -5.31 -0.07 6.66
N ALA A 54 -6.03 -0.11 5.53
CA ALA A 54 -7.39 0.37 5.43
C ALA A 54 -8.15 -0.52 4.43
N CYS A 55 -9.32 -1.03 4.85
CA CYS A 55 -10.17 -1.84 3.97
C CYS A 55 -10.54 -1.04 2.73
N GLU A 56 -10.21 -1.61 1.58
CA GLU A 56 -10.76 -1.24 0.28
C GLU A 56 -10.58 0.24 -0.10
N SER A 57 -9.34 0.63 -0.37
CA SER A 57 -9.00 1.99 -0.87
C SER A 57 -9.43 2.26 -2.34
N GLY A 58 -10.43 1.53 -2.85
CA GLY A 58 -11.10 1.74 -4.14
C GLY A 58 -10.23 1.57 -5.40
N PRO A 59 -10.80 1.18 -6.55
CA PRO A 59 -10.03 1.04 -7.81
C PRO A 59 -9.50 2.38 -8.36
N SER A 60 -9.94 3.53 -7.84
CA SER A 60 -9.46 4.87 -8.25
C SER A 60 -8.04 5.18 -7.81
N PHE A 61 -7.56 4.57 -6.72
CA PHE A 61 -6.20 4.77 -6.22
C PHE A 61 -5.19 3.79 -6.86
N TYR A 62 -5.62 2.56 -7.13
CA TYR A 62 -4.79 1.48 -7.68
C TYR A 62 -5.05 1.28 -9.17
N MET A 63 -4.05 1.46 -10.03
CA MET A 63 -4.26 1.24 -11.48
C MET A 63 -4.11 -0.21 -11.90
N SER A 64 -3.24 -0.98 -11.24
CA SER A 64 -2.87 -2.32 -11.70
C SER A 64 -2.26 -3.12 -10.55
N MET A 65 -2.81 -4.29 -10.27
CA MET A 65 -2.10 -5.31 -9.52
C MET A 65 -0.87 -5.72 -10.32
N ARG A 66 0.31 -5.75 -9.70
CA ARG A 66 1.43 -6.47 -10.30
C ARG A 66 1.17 -7.96 -10.07
N SER A 67 1.41 -8.80 -11.08
CA SER A 67 1.60 -10.23 -10.85
C SER A 67 2.64 -10.43 -9.76
N LEU A 68 2.57 -11.57 -9.04
CA LEU A 68 3.46 -11.90 -7.91
C LEU A 68 4.86 -11.33 -8.14
N PRO A 69 5.29 -10.38 -7.30
CA PRO A 69 6.49 -9.63 -7.59
C PRO A 69 7.71 -10.56 -7.62
N THR A 70 8.43 -10.55 -8.74
CA THR A 70 9.71 -11.25 -8.84
C THR A 70 10.74 -10.57 -7.96
N ASP A 71 11.49 -11.37 -7.22
CA ASP A 71 12.54 -10.89 -6.33
C ASP A 71 13.59 -10.11 -7.13
N ARG A 72 13.87 -8.87 -6.71
CA ARG A 72 14.80 -7.98 -7.40
C ARG A 72 16.04 -7.80 -6.56
N ASP A 73 17.18 -8.07 -7.17
CA ASP A 73 18.47 -7.94 -6.49
C ASP A 73 18.75 -6.47 -6.13
N CYS A 74 19.01 -6.23 -4.85
CA CYS A 74 19.47 -4.96 -4.29
C CYS A 74 20.74 -4.44 -4.96
N ASN A 75 21.61 -5.33 -5.44
CA ASN A 75 22.86 -4.96 -6.09
C ASN A 75 22.66 -4.52 -7.55
N ASN A 76 21.46 -4.66 -8.09
CA ASN A 76 21.17 -4.23 -9.45
C ASN A 76 20.89 -2.73 -9.51
N SER A 77 21.94 -1.96 -9.77
CA SER A 77 21.90 -0.50 -9.93
C SER A 77 20.90 0.02 -10.97
N LYS A 78 20.42 -0.81 -11.91
CA LYS A 78 19.38 -0.39 -12.86
C LYS A 78 18.00 -0.37 -12.18
N SER A 79 17.68 -1.38 -11.39
CA SER A 79 16.38 -1.51 -10.70
C SER A 79 16.15 -0.45 -9.63
N THR A 80 17.23 0.03 -8.99
CA THR A 80 17.22 1.10 -7.98
C THR A 80 17.33 2.51 -8.56
N ARG A 81 17.51 2.66 -9.88
CA ARG A 81 17.53 3.97 -10.56
C ARG A 81 16.20 4.30 -11.22
N PHE A 82 15.47 3.29 -11.67
CA PHE A 82 14.16 3.47 -12.29
C PHE A 82 13.14 3.95 -11.28
N LYS A 83 12.29 4.90 -11.70
CA LYS A 83 11.23 5.40 -10.82
C LYS A 83 10.26 4.30 -10.42
N SER A 84 9.85 4.27 -9.15
CA SER A 84 8.80 3.38 -8.66
C SER A 84 7.75 4.16 -7.88
N SER A 85 6.48 3.86 -8.15
CA SER A 85 5.34 4.43 -7.43
C SER A 85 4.40 3.30 -7.06
N GLN A 86 4.69 2.70 -5.92
CA GLN A 86 4.13 1.44 -5.46
C GLN A 86 3.21 1.68 -4.28
N VAL A 87 2.22 0.80 -4.14
CA VAL A 87 1.30 0.82 -3.01
C VAL A 87 1.06 -0.60 -2.52
N PHE A 88 1.11 -0.77 -1.20
CA PHE A 88 0.88 -2.03 -0.52
C PHE A 88 -0.23 -1.82 0.52
N THR A 89 -1.34 -2.53 0.36
CA THR A 89 -2.50 -2.36 1.23
C THR A 89 -3.00 -3.68 1.79
N SER A 90 -3.52 -3.64 3.01
CA SER A 90 -4.40 -4.70 3.48
C SER A 90 -5.63 -4.80 2.60
N SER A 91 -6.16 -6.01 2.45
CA SER A 91 -7.36 -6.25 1.66
C SER A 91 -8.08 -7.45 2.23
N GLY A 92 -9.30 -7.21 2.68
CA GLY A 92 -10.19 -8.16 3.29
C GLY A 92 -11.33 -7.37 3.96
N GLU A 93 -12.48 -8.01 4.07
CA GLU A 93 -13.70 -7.39 4.59
C GLU A 93 -13.73 -7.32 6.13
N ASP A 94 -12.64 -7.77 6.77
CA ASP A 94 -12.58 -7.87 8.21
C ASP A 94 -12.47 -6.47 8.85
N LEU A 95 -13.38 -6.21 9.79
CA LEU A 95 -13.32 -5.07 10.69
C LEU A 95 -11.96 -5.11 11.40
N ALA A 96 -11.15 -4.07 11.17
CA ALA A 96 -9.83 -3.97 11.79
C ALA A 96 -10.00 -3.71 13.29
N ASP A 97 -10.07 -4.78 14.08
CA ASP A 97 -10.18 -4.75 15.53
C ASP A 97 -8.80 -4.52 16.16
N GLY A 98 -8.25 -3.31 16.01
CA GLY A 98 -7.08 -2.80 16.73
C GLY A 98 -5.72 -3.48 16.49
N ASP A 99 -5.69 -4.76 16.16
CA ASP A 99 -4.52 -5.63 16.02
C ASP A 99 -4.46 -6.18 14.60
N SER A 100 -4.01 -5.33 13.68
CA SER A 100 -3.94 -5.70 12.28
C SER A 100 -2.81 -6.68 12.03
N GLN A 101 -3.18 -7.90 11.66
CA GLN A 101 -2.25 -8.92 11.21
C GLN A 101 -1.39 -8.43 10.03
N PHE A 102 -1.94 -7.57 9.15
CA PHE A 102 -1.17 -6.99 8.05
C PHE A 102 -0.05 -6.09 8.56
N THR A 103 -0.37 -5.16 9.46
CA THR A 103 0.62 -4.23 10.02
C THR A 103 1.67 -4.99 10.84
N ASN A 104 1.26 -5.99 11.62
CA ASN A 104 2.18 -6.83 12.39
C ASN A 104 3.12 -7.64 11.50
N SER A 105 2.60 -8.34 10.49
CA SER A 105 3.43 -9.10 9.53
C SER A 105 4.38 -8.19 8.76
N PHE A 106 3.93 -6.99 8.35
CA PHE A 106 4.79 -6.03 7.68
C PHE A 106 5.92 -5.52 8.60
N ALA A 107 5.58 -5.13 9.83
CA ALA A 107 6.57 -4.67 10.81
C ALA A 107 7.58 -5.78 11.18
N ASN A 108 7.09 -7.00 11.42
CA ASN A 108 7.94 -8.15 11.74
C ASN A 108 8.88 -8.51 10.58
N SER A 109 8.42 -8.36 9.33
CA SER A 109 9.25 -8.57 8.13
C SER A 109 10.43 -7.60 8.05
N LEU A 110 10.33 -6.43 8.68
CA LEU A 110 11.41 -5.42 8.76
C LEU A 110 12.27 -5.60 10.01
N ILE A 111 11.66 -5.79 11.18
CA ILE A 111 12.37 -5.89 12.47
C ILE A 111 13.24 -7.16 12.54
N PHE A 112 12.73 -8.29 12.06
CA PHE A 112 13.44 -9.57 12.12
C PHE A 112 14.25 -9.89 10.86
N ASN A 113 14.60 -8.86 10.10
CA ASN A 113 15.42 -9.03 8.91
C ASN A 113 16.91 -8.78 9.20
N SER A 114 17.75 -9.74 8.84
CA SER A 114 19.21 -9.67 8.96
C SER A 114 19.92 -9.16 7.71
N LYS A 115 19.19 -8.90 6.61
CA LYS A 115 19.76 -8.39 5.36
C LYS A 115 19.97 -6.87 5.45
N SER A 116 21.07 -6.35 4.92
CA SER A 116 21.32 -4.90 4.80
C SER A 116 20.44 -4.21 3.76
N CYS A 117 19.75 -4.99 2.92
CA CYS A 117 18.81 -4.50 1.93
C CYS A 117 17.75 -5.55 1.65
N ILE A 118 16.49 -5.12 1.59
CA ILE A 118 15.35 -5.95 1.20
C ILE A 118 14.56 -5.23 0.10
N PRO A 119 14.37 -5.85 -1.08
CA PRO A 119 13.43 -5.31 -2.05
C PRO A 119 12.00 -5.44 -1.51
N ILE A 120 11.15 -4.43 -1.77
CA ILE A 120 9.76 -4.45 -1.33
C ILE A 120 9.00 -5.69 -1.82
N GLU A 121 9.39 -6.24 -2.97
CA GLU A 121 8.88 -7.50 -3.52
C GLU A 121 9.04 -8.69 -2.55
N GLN A 122 10.17 -8.80 -1.84
CA GLN A 122 10.38 -9.85 -0.83
C GLN A 122 9.45 -9.67 0.37
N ILE A 123 9.28 -8.43 0.83
CA ILE A 123 8.40 -8.12 1.97
C ILE A 123 6.96 -8.45 1.60
N VAL A 124 6.51 -8.02 0.41
CA VAL A 124 5.18 -8.34 -0.10
C VAL A 124 4.96 -9.85 -0.16
N ASN A 125 5.94 -10.63 -0.65
CA ASN A 125 5.82 -12.08 -0.72
C ASN A 125 5.76 -12.73 0.67
N LYS A 126 6.57 -12.26 1.63
CA LYS A 126 6.53 -12.74 3.02
C LYS A 126 5.19 -12.44 3.68
N VAL A 127 4.78 -11.18 3.68
CA VAL A 127 3.53 -10.72 4.30
C VAL A 127 2.32 -11.40 3.65
N SER A 128 2.28 -11.50 2.32
CA SER A 128 1.21 -12.21 1.62
C SER A 128 1.19 -13.70 1.97
N GLY A 129 2.36 -14.34 2.05
CA GLY A 129 2.48 -15.75 2.41
C GLY A 129 2.07 -16.05 3.85
N GLU A 130 2.31 -15.13 4.78
CA GLU A 130 1.84 -15.23 6.17
C GLU A 130 0.33 -15.04 6.26
N LEU A 131 -0.19 -13.96 5.65
CA LEU A 131 -1.61 -13.64 5.72
C LEU A 131 -2.51 -14.67 5.04
N LEU A 132 -2.04 -15.31 3.97
CA LEU A 132 -2.73 -16.44 3.32
C LEU A 132 -2.86 -17.68 4.22
N LYS A 133 -2.01 -17.82 5.24
CA LYS A 133 -2.06 -18.94 6.20
C LYS A 133 -2.91 -18.61 7.42
N THR A 134 -2.90 -17.37 7.87
CA THR A 134 -3.50 -16.96 9.14
C THR A 134 -4.88 -16.31 9.00
N SER A 135 -5.24 -15.82 7.81
CA SER A 135 -6.45 -15.04 7.61
C SER A 135 -6.99 -15.15 6.18
N ASN A 136 -8.21 -14.65 5.95
CA ASN A 136 -8.73 -14.43 4.60
C ASN A 136 -8.27 -13.10 3.98
N ASN A 137 -7.40 -12.35 4.67
CA ASN A 137 -6.85 -11.11 4.15
C ASN A 137 -5.85 -11.40 3.04
N ARG A 138 -6.14 -10.90 1.84
CA ARG A 138 -5.27 -10.99 0.68
C ARG A 138 -4.69 -9.61 0.41
N PRO A 139 -3.52 -9.26 0.96
CA PRO A 139 -2.98 -7.92 0.74
C PRO A 139 -2.79 -7.65 -0.76
N LYS A 140 -2.97 -6.40 -1.18
CA LYS A 140 -2.84 -5.99 -2.58
C LYS A 140 -1.58 -5.16 -2.75
N PHE A 141 -0.80 -5.53 -3.76
CA PHE A 141 0.37 -4.79 -4.19
C PHE A 141 0.20 -4.32 -5.63
N GLY A 142 0.44 -3.04 -5.88
CA GLY A 142 0.20 -2.45 -7.17
C GLY A 142 0.91 -1.13 -7.40
N LYS A 143 0.59 -0.51 -8.53
CA LYS A 143 1.09 0.81 -8.92
C LYS A 143 0.06 1.89 -8.60
N ILE A 144 0.54 3.06 -8.18
CA ILE A 144 -0.30 4.24 -7.99
C ILE A 144 -0.71 4.77 -9.37
N SER A 145 -2.01 4.96 -9.56
CA SER A 145 -2.53 5.44 -10.84
C SER A 145 -1.99 6.82 -11.21
N GLY A 146 -1.58 7.03 -12.47
CA GLY A 146 -1.13 8.35 -12.97
C GLY A 146 0.21 8.83 -12.43
N PHE A 147 0.97 7.95 -11.77
CA PHE A 147 2.33 8.20 -11.30
C PHE A 147 3.30 7.48 -12.24
N GLY A 148 4.45 8.09 -12.51
CA GLY A 148 5.49 7.46 -13.34
C GLY A 148 6.08 6.26 -12.61
N ASP A 149 5.95 5.08 -13.19
CA ASP A 149 6.56 3.84 -12.70
C ASP A 149 7.32 3.20 -13.87
N GLU A 150 8.63 3.32 -13.83
CA GLU A 150 9.58 2.76 -14.80
C GLU A 150 9.98 1.33 -14.42
N ASN A 151 9.10 0.64 -13.69
CA ASN A 151 9.32 -0.69 -13.18
C ASN A 151 10.50 -0.80 -12.18
N GLY A 152 10.87 0.31 -11.53
CA GLY A 152 11.83 0.29 -10.42
C GLY A 152 11.33 -0.52 -9.22
N SER A 153 12.22 -0.74 -8.25
CA SER A 153 11.92 -1.36 -6.96
C SER A 153 12.49 -0.50 -5.84
N LEU A 154 11.70 -0.31 -4.78
CA LEU A 154 12.19 0.27 -3.55
C LEU A 154 12.91 -0.80 -2.73
N SER A 155 14.16 -0.51 -2.38
CA SER A 155 14.96 -1.27 -1.44
C SER A 155 14.89 -0.62 -0.05
N LEU A 156 14.54 -1.41 0.96
CA LEU A 156 14.42 -1.01 2.38
C LEU A 156 15.55 -1.59 3.22
#